data_AF-A9VVR8-F1
#
_entry.id   AF-A9VVR8-F1
#
_cell.length_a   1.000
_cell.length_b   1.000
_cell.length_c   1.000
_cell.angle_alpha   90.00
_cell.angle_beta   90.00
_cell.angle_gamma   90.00
#
_symmetry.space_group_name_H-M   'P 1'
#
loop_
_entity.id
_entity.type
_entity.pdbx_description
1 polymer ?
#
loop_
_entity_poly.entity_id
_entity_poly.type
_entity_poly.pdbx_seq_one_letter_code
_entity_poly.pdbx_strand_id
1 'polypeptide(L)'
;MLIYTVVMWDNADTDIMLATTDREEALKEFESCVAFSLQVWEKGEVLIEMICNEGEYFADGGLERYPEKGQRLFNEIVEELQ
;
A
#
# COMPACT_ATOMS: atom_id res chain seq x y z
N MET A 1 3.00 -1.15 15.59
CA MET A 1 3.12 -2.34 14.72
C MET A 1 2.38 -1.99 13.46
N LEU A 2 3.06 -2.06 12.32
CA LEU A 2 2.44 -1.86 11.02
C LEU A 2 1.90 -3.21 10.54
N ILE A 3 0.71 -3.18 9.96
CA ILE A 3 0.14 -4.32 9.24
C ILE A 3 0.04 -3.90 7.79
N TYR A 4 0.50 -4.75 6.89
CA TYR A 4 0.44 -4.54 5.46
C TYR A 4 -0.64 -5.46 4.91
N THR A 5 -1.57 -4.91 4.14
CA THR A 5 -2.55 -5.69 3.39
C THR A 5 -2.43 -5.38 1.91
N VAL A 6 -2.31 -6.42 1.10
CA VAL A 6 -2.38 -6.31 -0.36
C VAL A 6 -3.79 -6.71 -0.77
N VAL A 7 -4.49 -5.79 -1.44
CA VAL A 7 -5.88 -5.96 -1.82
C VAL A 7 -6.06 -5.74 -3.32
N MET A 8 -7.07 -6.36 -3.90
CA MET A 8 -7.46 -6.07 -5.28
C MET A 8 -8.09 -4.68 -5.36
N TRP A 9 -7.53 -3.79 -6.16
CA TRP A 9 -8.02 -2.42 -6.37
C TRP A 9 -9.20 -2.37 -7.34
N ASP A 10 -9.34 -3.38 -8.21
CA ASP A 10 -10.41 -3.44 -9.22
C ASP A 10 -11.63 -4.25 -8.74
N ASN A 11 -12.80 -3.61 -8.75
CA ASN A 11 -14.14 -4.05 -8.32
C ASN A 11 -14.55 -3.80 -6.86
N ALA A 12 -15.87 -3.69 -6.67
CA ALA A 12 -16.53 -3.24 -5.43
C ALA A 12 -16.40 -4.20 -4.22
N ASP A 13 -15.81 -5.39 -4.41
CA ASP A 13 -15.55 -6.36 -3.37
C ASP A 13 -14.04 -6.38 -3.06
N THR A 14 -13.67 -6.04 -1.82
CA THR A 14 -12.26 -6.02 -1.39
C THR A 14 -11.78 -7.43 -1.08
N ASP A 15 -11.14 -8.07 -2.05
CA ASP A 15 -10.42 -9.33 -1.80
C ASP A 15 -9.02 -9.03 -1.25
N ILE A 16 -8.76 -9.49 -0.03
CA ILE A 16 -7.43 -9.43 0.61
C ILE A 16 -6.60 -10.61 0.12
N MET A 17 -5.54 -10.32 -0.63
CA MET A 17 -4.59 -11.33 -1.13
C MET A 17 -3.56 -11.71 -0.07
N LEU A 18 -3.14 -10.72 0.71
CA LEU A 18 -2.15 -10.89 1.77
C LEU A 18 -2.45 -9.94 2.93
N ALA A 19 -2.29 -10.43 4.16
CA ALA A 19 -2.27 -9.62 5.37
C ALA A 19 -1.12 -10.09 6.25
N THR A 20 -0.09 -9.25 6.40
CA THR A 20 1.16 -9.64 7.06
C THR A 20 1.75 -8.48 7.85
N THR A 21 2.64 -8.79 8.79
CA THR A 21 3.51 -7.79 9.42
C THR A 21 4.90 -7.75 8.78
N ASP A 22 5.16 -8.65 7.84
CA ASP A 22 6.40 -8.70 7.07
C ASP A 22 6.32 -7.71 5.89
N ARG A 23 7.18 -6.69 5.93
CA ARG A 23 7.21 -5.65 4.90
C ARG A 23 7.70 -6.22 3.56
N GLU A 24 8.72 -7.06 3.56
CA GLU A 24 9.34 -7.58 2.34
C GLU A 24 8.35 -8.48 1.58
N GLU A 25 7.65 -9.36 2.32
CA GLU A 25 6.59 -10.21 1.77
C GLU A 25 5.46 -9.36 1.15
N ALA A 26 5.03 -8.31 1.84
CA ALA A 26 3.97 -7.42 1.35
C ALA A 26 4.36 -6.65 0.09
N LEU A 27 5.58 -6.10 0.04
CA LEU A 27 6.07 -5.36 -1.12
C LEU A 27 6.21 -6.28 -2.34
N LYS A 28 6.72 -7.50 -2.15
CA LYS A 28 6.83 -8.49 -3.21
C LYS A 28 5.46 -8.88 -3.79
N GLU A 29 4.46 -9.07 -2.93
CA GLU A 29 3.10 -9.36 -3.38
C GLU A 29 2.48 -8.14 -4.09
N PHE A 30 2.65 -6.93 -3.56
CA PHE A 30 2.18 -5.69 -4.19
C PHE A 30 2.74 -5.48 -5.61
N GLU A 31 4.05 -5.69 -5.81
CA GLU A 31 4.68 -5.57 -7.14
C GLU A 31 4.29 -6.69 -8.12
N SER A 32 3.70 -7.79 -7.63
CA SER A 32 3.36 -8.93 -8.48
C SER A 32 2.21 -8.66 -9.45
N CYS A 33 1.39 -7.64 -9.19
CA CYS A 33 0.22 -7.33 -10.01
C CYS A 33 -0.17 -5.84 -9.94
N VAL A 34 -0.29 -5.19 -11.10
CA VAL A 34 -0.73 -3.79 -11.22
C VAL A 34 -2.17 -3.55 -10.76
N ALA A 35 -2.98 -4.60 -10.59
CA ALA A 35 -4.33 -4.50 -10.06
C ALA A 35 -4.38 -4.50 -8.52
N PHE A 36 -3.23 -4.56 -7.84
CA PHE A 36 -3.16 -4.55 -6.40
C PHE A 36 -2.96 -3.14 -5.83
N SER A 37 -3.56 -2.89 -4.67
CA SER A 37 -3.19 -1.80 -3.78
C SER A 37 -2.55 -2.33 -2.50
N LEU A 38 -1.61 -1.57 -1.96
CA LEU A 38 -0.98 -1.82 -0.67
C LEU A 38 -1.56 -0.85 0.36
N GLN A 39 -2.31 -1.37 1.33
CA GLN A 39 -2.75 -0.61 2.49
C GLN A 39 -1.84 -0.92 3.67
N VAL A 40 -1.29 0.13 4.29
CA VAL A 40 -0.52 0.01 5.54
C VAL A 40 -1.35 0.55 6.68
N TRP A 41 -1.51 -0.25 7.72
CA TRP A 41 -2.36 0.05 8.87
C TRP A 41 -1.53 0.29 10.11
N GLU A 42 -1.98 1.21 10.96
CA GLU A 42 -1.48 1.37 12.31
C GLU A 42 -2.65 1.60 13.27
N LYS A 43 -2.75 0.76 14.31
CA LYS A 43 -3.80 0.86 15.35
C LYS A 43 -5.23 0.83 14.80
N GLY A 44 -5.46 0.08 13.72
CA GLY A 44 -6.79 -0.08 13.11
C GLY A 44 -7.16 1.01 12.11
N GLU A 45 -6.30 2.00 11.88
CA GLU A 45 -6.48 3.06 10.89
C GLU A 45 -5.56 2.83 9.69
N VAL A 46 -6.03 3.14 8.48
CA VAL A 46 -5.19 3.15 7.28
C VAL A 46 -4.24 4.34 7.37
N LEU A 47 -2.95 4.06 7.43
CA LEU A 47 -1.89 5.05 7.47
C LEU A 47 -1.58 5.57 6.06
N ILE A 48 -1.56 4.69 5.06
CA ILE A 48 -1.38 4.99 3.63
C ILE A 48 -2.00 3.86 2.82
N GLU A 49 -2.61 4.19 1.67
CA GLU A 49 -2.95 3.23 0.62
C GLU A 49 -2.21 3.62 -0.65
N MET A 50 -1.49 2.66 -1.23
CA MET A 50 -0.65 2.84 -2.40
C MET A 50 -1.18 2.02 -3.56
N ILE A 51 -1.21 2.61 -4.75
CA ILE A 51 -1.53 1.95 -6.01
C ILE A 51 -0.34 2.08 -6.97
N CYS A 52 -0.18 1.12 -7.86
CA CYS A 52 0.81 1.17 -8.93
C CYS A 52 0.10 1.30 -10.28
N ASN A 53 0.55 2.22 -11.12
CA ASN A 53 0.11 2.33 -12.50
C ASN A 53 1.33 2.47 -13.41
N GLU A 54 1.54 1.49 -14.30
CA GLU A 54 2.63 1.49 -15.29
C GLU A 54 4.04 1.78 -14.72
N GLY A 55 4.32 1.34 -13.48
CA GLY A 55 5.62 1.54 -12.82
C GLY A 55 5.75 2.85 -12.03
N GLU A 56 4.68 3.64 -11.96
CA GLU A 56 4.56 4.80 -11.08
C GLU A 56 3.68 4.47 -9.87
N TYR A 57 4.08 4.94 -8.69
CA TYR A 57 3.38 4.71 -7.43
C TYR A 57 2.61 5.95 -7.00
N PHE A 58 1.37 5.76 -6.53
CA PHE A 58 0.48 6.84 -6.10
C PHE A 58 -0.18 6.51 -4.78
N ALA A 59 -0.55 7.53 -4.01
CA ALA A 59 -1.41 7.38 -2.85
C ALA A 59 -2.89 7.46 -3.27
N ASP A 60 -3.73 6.53 -2.83
CA ASP A 60 -5.16 6.53 -3.19
C ASP A 60 -5.86 7.82 -2.69
N GLY A 61 -6.42 8.58 -3.62
CA GLY A 61 -7.08 9.86 -3.33
C GLY A 61 -6.13 11.02 -2.97
N GLY A 62 -4.83 10.90 -3.24
CA GLY A 62 -3.83 11.96 -3.02
C GLY A 62 -3.05 11.81 -1.70
N LEU A 63 -1.76 12.17 -1.72
CA LEU A 63 -0.84 11.97 -0.59
C LEU A 63 -1.24 12.82 0.63
N GLU A 64 -1.77 14.02 0.39
CA GLU A 64 -2.23 14.99 1.38
C GLU A 64 -3.43 14.52 2.21
N ARG A 65 -4.16 13.48 1.75
CA ARG A 65 -5.26 12.85 2.50
C ARG A 65 -4.75 12.09 3.74
N TYR A 66 -3.51 11.63 3.69
CA TYR A 66 -2.91 10.78 4.72
C TYR A 66 -2.15 11.60 5.77
N PRO A 67 -2.05 11.12 7.01
CA PRO A 67 -1.26 11.78 8.05
C PRO A 67 0.23 11.84 7.64
N GLU A 68 0.98 12.81 8.19
CA GLU A 68 2.43 13.01 7.87
C GLU A 68 3.26 11.72 7.98
N LYS A 69 2.91 10.83 8.91
CA LYS A 69 3.59 9.55 9.06
C LYS A 69 3.33 8.63 7.86
N GLY A 70 2.12 8.61 7.31
CA GLY A 70 1.80 7.88 6.08
C GLY A 70 2.49 8.47 4.86
N GLN A 71 2.57 9.80 4.79
CA GLN A 71 3.28 10.47 3.71
C GLN A 71 4.78 10.15 3.70
N ARG A 72 5.42 10.12 4.87
CA ARG A 72 6.82 9.67 4.99
C ARG A 72 6.98 8.22 4.59
N LEU A 73 6.09 7.35 5.07
CA LEU A 73 6.13 5.93 4.74
C LEU A 73 5.95 5.68 3.24
N PHE A 74 5.09 6.44 2.56
CA PHE A 74 4.94 6.39 1.11
C PHE A 74 6.29 6.63 0.42
N ASN A 75 6.98 7.73 0.77
CA ASN A 75 8.28 8.04 0.18
C ASN A 75 9.32 6.94 0.48
N GLU A 76 9.35 6.42 1.71
CA GLU A 76 10.25 5.31 2.09
C GLU A 76 9.99 4.04 1.25
N ILE A 77 8.72 3.71 0.97
CA ILE A 77 8.37 2.54 0.15
C ILE A 77 8.71 2.80 -1.31
N VAL A 78 8.39 3.98 -1.84
CA VAL A 78 8.72 4.34 -3.23
C VAL A 78 10.23 4.29 -3.48
N GLU A 79 11.04 4.76 -2.54
CA GLU A 79 12.51 4.68 -2.61
C GLU A 79 13.03 3.24 -2.57
N GLU A 80 12.34 2.32 -1.88
CA GLU A 80 12.72 0.90 -1.80
C GLU A 80 12.36 0.12 -3.08
N LEU A 81 11.30 0.55 -3.77
CA LEU A 81 10.81 -0.08 -5.00
C LEU A 81 11.48 0.46 -6.28
N GLN A 82 12.42 1.41 -6.19
CA GLN A 82 13.20 1.97 -7.30
C GLN A 82 14.60 1.36 -7.40
#